data_AF-A0AAN3SFG4-F1
#
_entry.id   AF-A0AAN3SFG4-F1
#
_cell.length_a   1.000
_cell.length_b   1.000
_cell.length_c   1.000
_cell.angle_alpha   90.00
_cell.angle_beta   90.00
_cell.angle_gamma   90.00
#
_symmetry.space_group_name_H-M   'P 1'
#
loop_
_entity.id
_entity.type
_entity.pdbx_description
1 polymer ?
#
loop_
_entity_poly.entity_id
_entity_poly.type
_entity_poly.pdbx_seq_one_letter_code
_entity_poly.pdbx_strand_id
1 'polypeptide(L)'
;MLLLFFAAVINYLDRSSLSVANLTIREELGLSATEIGALLSVFSLAYGIAQLPCGPLLDRKGPRLMLGLGMFFWSLFQAMSGMVHNFTQFVLVRIGMGIGEAPMNPCGVKVINDWFNIKERGRPMGFFNAASTIGVAVSPPILAAMMLVMGWRGMFITIGVLGIFLAIGWYMLYRNREHVELTAVEQAYLNAGSVNARRDPLSFAEWRSLFRNRTMWGMMLGFSGINYTAWLYLAWLPGYLVTCKQPITWI
;
A
#
# COMPACT_ATOMS: atom_id res chain seq x y z
N MET A 1 15.94 -5.34 -1.61
CA MET A 1 14.79 -6.28 -1.75
C MET A 1 14.19 -6.70 -0.43
N LEU A 2 14.96 -7.26 0.51
CA LEU A 2 14.43 -7.65 1.83
C LEU A 2 13.72 -6.49 2.57
N LEU A 3 14.29 -5.28 2.54
CA LEU A 3 13.65 -4.11 3.15
C LEU A 3 12.31 -3.73 2.50
N LEU A 4 12.19 -3.85 1.17
CA LEU A 4 10.92 -3.64 0.46
C LEU A 4 9.91 -4.73 0.79
N PHE A 5 10.37 -5.97 0.97
CA PHE A 5 9.54 -7.09 1.36
C PHE A 5 8.93 -6.86 2.75
N PHE A 6 9.76 -6.51 3.74
CA PHE A 6 9.26 -6.20 5.08
C PHE A 6 8.34 -4.98 5.08
N ALA A 7 8.64 -3.94 4.28
CA ALA A 7 7.78 -2.77 4.15
C ALA A 7 6.40 -3.13 3.58
N ALA A 8 6.35 -3.98 2.56
CA ALA A 8 5.10 -4.50 2.01
C ALA A 8 4.34 -5.31 3.06
N VAL A 9 5.00 -6.26 3.74
CA VAL A 9 4.36 -7.08 4.77
C VAL A 9 3.75 -6.24 5.89
N ILE A 10 4.49 -5.27 6.43
CA ILE A 10 3.96 -4.36 7.47
C ILE A 10 2.77 -3.56 6.94
N ASN A 11 2.85 -3.05 5.71
CA ASN A 11 1.74 -2.28 5.16
C ASN A 11 0.45 -3.09 5.00
N TYR A 12 0.56 -4.35 4.57
CA TYR A 12 -0.63 -5.20 4.50
C TYR A 12 -1.14 -5.61 5.88
N LEU A 13 -0.24 -5.73 6.87
CA LEU A 13 -0.60 -5.93 8.27
C LEU A 13 -1.37 -4.73 8.83
N ASP A 14 -0.97 -3.50 8.47
CA ASP A 14 -1.70 -2.27 8.78
C ASP A 14 -3.09 -2.26 8.13
N ARG A 15 -3.22 -2.65 6.86
CA ARG A 15 -4.54 -2.73 6.21
C ARG A 15 -5.48 -3.72 6.88
N SER A 16 -4.97 -4.90 7.24
CA SER A 16 -5.78 -5.94 7.85
C SER A 16 -6.15 -5.64 9.30
N SER A 17 -5.38 -4.80 10.00
CA SER A 17 -5.60 -4.47 11.42
C SER A 17 -7.00 -3.94 11.73
N LEU A 18 -7.55 -3.05 10.89
CA LEU A 18 -8.91 -2.50 11.07
C LEU A 18 -9.98 -3.57 10.90
N SER A 19 -9.85 -4.43 9.89
CA SER A 19 -10.83 -5.48 9.61
C SER A 19 -10.90 -6.50 10.75
N VAL A 20 -9.75 -6.88 11.32
CA VAL A 20 -9.70 -7.81 12.45
C VAL A 20 -10.26 -7.15 13.72
N ALA A 21 -9.90 -5.89 14.00
CA ALA A 21 -10.35 -5.16 15.19
C ALA A 21 -11.77 -4.58 15.09
N ASN A 22 -12.46 -4.77 13.96
CA ASN A 22 -13.73 -4.13 13.67
C ASN A 22 -14.77 -4.36 14.78
N LEU A 23 -15.00 -5.62 15.18
CA LEU A 23 -16.00 -5.97 16.20
C LEU A 23 -15.70 -5.30 17.55
N THR A 24 -14.46 -5.41 18.03
CA THR A 24 -14.03 -4.82 19.30
C THR A 24 -14.10 -3.29 19.30
N ILE A 25 -13.73 -2.65 18.17
CA ILE A 25 -13.80 -1.18 18.04
C ILE A 25 -15.26 -0.72 18.06
N ARG A 26 -16.16 -1.45 17.39
CA ARG A 26 -17.59 -1.13 17.38
C ARG A 26 -18.23 -1.26 18.75
N GLU A 27 -17.91 -2.32 19.49
CA GLU A 27 -18.41 -2.55 20.84
C GLU A 27 -17.94 -1.47 21.81
N GLU A 28 -16.67 -1.08 21.74
CA GLU A 28 -16.11 -0.11 22.69
C GLU A 28 -16.43 1.36 22.37
N LEU A 29 -16.38 1.73 21.09
CA LEU A 29 -16.68 3.11 20.66
C LEU A 29 -18.17 3.33 20.32
N GLY A 30 -19.00 2.28 20.42
CA GLY A 30 -20.41 2.33 20.08
C GLY A 30 -20.68 2.61 18.59
N LEU A 31 -19.74 2.26 17.70
CA LEU A 31 -19.84 2.60 16.27
C LEU A 31 -20.80 1.67 15.53
N SER A 32 -21.65 2.28 14.72
CA SER A 32 -22.52 1.59 13.76
C SER A 32 -21.72 0.93 12.63
N ALA A 33 -22.32 -0.06 11.97
CA ALA A 33 -21.72 -0.68 10.80
C ALA A 33 -21.47 0.34 9.66
N THR A 34 -22.35 1.34 9.53
CA THR A 34 -22.25 2.41 8.55
C THR A 34 -21.03 3.30 8.80
N GLU A 35 -20.72 3.60 10.06
CA GLU A 35 -19.54 4.39 10.44
C GLU A 35 -18.24 3.66 10.13
N ILE A 36 -18.15 2.35 10.42
CA ILE A 36 -16.98 1.56 10.01
C ILE A 36 -16.83 1.51 8.50
N GLY A 37 -17.94 1.34 7.76
CA GLY A 37 -17.94 1.42 6.30
C GLY A 37 -17.44 2.78 5.80
N ALA A 38 -17.81 3.87 6.47
CA ALA A 38 -17.31 5.20 6.18
C ALA A 38 -15.79 5.32 6.43
N LEU A 39 -15.26 4.74 7.50
CA LEU A 39 -13.81 4.74 7.78
C LEU A 39 -13.01 4.02 6.70
N LEU A 40 -13.49 2.86 6.24
CA LEU A 40 -12.88 2.12 5.12
C LEU A 40 -12.92 2.93 3.81
N SER A 41 -14.04 3.63 3.58
CA SER A 41 -14.24 4.46 2.39
C SER A 41 -13.34 5.69 2.39
N VAL A 42 -13.25 6.40 3.52
CA VAL A 42 -12.42 7.59 3.68
C VAL A 42 -10.94 7.26 3.47
N PHE A 43 -10.45 6.15 4.03
CA PHE A 43 -9.11 5.66 3.76
C PHE A 43 -8.86 5.45 2.26
N SER A 44 -9.79 4.75 1.59
CA SER A 44 -9.68 4.44 0.16
C SER A 44 -9.68 5.70 -0.71
N LEU A 45 -10.52 6.68 -0.39
CA LEU A 45 -10.58 7.98 -1.06
C LEU A 45 -9.29 8.79 -0.85
N ALA A 46 -8.81 8.89 0.40
CA ALA A 46 -7.57 9.59 0.72
C ALA A 46 -6.37 8.96 0.00
N TYR A 47 -6.28 7.61 0.00
CA TYR A 47 -5.27 6.85 -0.72
C TYR A 47 -5.32 7.11 -2.23
N GLY A 48 -6.50 7.07 -2.84
CA GLY A 48 -6.67 7.34 -4.28
C GLY A 48 -6.26 8.76 -4.67
N ILE A 49 -6.69 9.76 -3.90
CA ILE A 49 -6.33 11.17 -4.16
C ILE A 49 -4.83 11.38 -3.98
N ALA A 50 -4.23 10.80 -2.94
CA ALA A 50 -2.81 10.95 -2.65
C ALA A 50 -1.90 10.25 -3.67
N GLN A 51 -2.38 9.22 -4.39
CA GLN A 51 -1.61 8.59 -5.46
C GLN A 51 -1.35 9.53 -6.65
N LEU A 52 -2.27 10.44 -6.96
CA LEU A 52 -2.15 11.36 -8.09
C LEU A 52 -0.85 12.20 -8.03
N PRO A 53 -0.56 12.93 -6.94
CA PRO A 53 0.68 13.68 -6.82
C PRO A 53 1.90 12.80 -6.56
N CYS A 54 1.73 11.51 -6.20
CA CYS A 54 2.86 10.65 -5.84
C CYS A 54 3.86 10.46 -6.97
N GLY A 55 3.41 10.36 -8.23
CA GLY A 55 4.31 10.19 -9.38
C GLY A 55 5.34 11.33 -9.53
N PRO A 56 4.90 12.58 -9.74
CA PRO A 56 5.82 13.71 -9.90
C PRO A 56 6.70 13.97 -8.68
N LEU A 57 6.17 13.79 -7.47
CA LEU A 57 6.94 13.94 -6.23
C LEU A 57 8.03 12.86 -6.10
N LEU A 58 7.73 11.62 -6.51
CA LEU A 58 8.67 10.52 -6.52
C LEU A 58 9.79 10.74 -7.54
N ASP A 59 9.49 11.38 -8.66
CA ASP A 59 10.49 11.76 -9.66
C ASP A 59 11.42 12.86 -9.18
N ARG A 60 10.93 13.80 -8.38
CA ARG A 60 11.75 14.91 -7.85
C ARG A 60 12.51 14.59 -6.58
N LYS A 61 11.92 13.85 -5.64
CA LYS A 61 12.48 13.61 -4.30
C LYS A 61 13.15 12.24 -4.15
N GLY A 62 12.93 11.36 -5.13
CA GLY A 62 13.48 10.01 -5.15
C GLY A 62 12.80 9.04 -4.16
N PRO A 63 13.00 7.73 -4.37
CA PRO A 63 12.32 6.69 -3.59
C PRO A 63 12.75 6.61 -2.13
N ARG A 64 13.99 6.99 -1.78
CA ARG A 64 14.47 7.00 -0.39
C ARG A 64 13.62 7.88 0.52
N LEU A 65 13.48 9.15 0.14
CA LEU A 65 12.77 10.14 0.96
C LEU A 65 11.27 9.90 0.90
N MET A 66 10.74 9.58 -0.28
CA MET A 66 9.31 9.40 -0.48
C MET A 66 8.76 8.17 0.27
N LEU A 67 9.41 7.01 0.10
CA LEU A 67 8.98 5.78 0.78
C LEU A 67 9.31 5.86 2.27
N GLY A 68 10.45 6.42 2.67
CA GLY A 68 10.80 6.59 4.09
C GLY A 68 9.85 7.52 4.85
N LEU A 69 9.52 8.69 4.27
CA LEU A 69 8.54 9.60 4.87
C LEU A 69 7.13 9.00 4.85
N GLY A 70 6.72 8.38 3.75
CA GLY A 70 5.43 7.68 3.66
C GLY A 70 5.28 6.62 4.76
N MET A 71 6.30 5.76 4.90
CA MET A 71 6.42 4.75 5.96
C MET A 71 6.26 5.37 7.34
N PHE A 72 7.04 6.41 7.62
CA PHE A 72 6.99 7.09 8.90
C PHE A 72 5.61 7.70 9.18
N PHE A 73 5.01 8.39 8.20
CA PHE A 73 3.70 9.01 8.33
C PHE A 73 2.60 7.98 8.56
N TRP A 74 2.49 6.94 7.73
CA TRP A 74 1.44 5.94 7.93
C TRP A 74 1.59 5.21 9.26
N SER A 75 2.83 4.94 9.68
CA SER A 75 3.13 4.24 10.93
C SER A 75 2.80 5.10 12.15
N LEU A 76 3.05 6.41 12.05
CA LEU A 76 2.66 7.38 13.07
C LEU A 76 1.14 7.46 13.21
N PHE A 77 0.41 7.56 12.10
CA PHE A 77 -1.05 7.53 12.11
C PHE A 77 -1.60 6.18 12.60
N GLN A 78 -0.94 5.07 12.28
CA GLN A 78 -1.31 3.76 12.82
C GLN A 78 -1.17 3.74 14.34
N ALA A 79 -0.06 4.24 14.90
CA ALA A 79 0.10 4.32 16.35
C ALA A 79 -0.96 5.24 16.99
N MET A 80 -1.24 6.38 16.37
CA MET A 80 -2.31 7.29 16.82
C MET A 80 -3.70 6.65 16.76
N SER A 81 -3.95 5.69 15.85
CA SER A 81 -5.22 4.95 15.78
C SER A 81 -5.51 4.20 17.09
N GLY A 82 -4.48 3.70 17.76
CA GLY A 82 -4.64 3.04 19.06
C GLY A 82 -4.96 4.00 20.21
N MET A 83 -4.85 5.32 20.01
CA MET A 83 -5.11 6.35 21.01
C MET A 83 -6.43 7.11 20.75
N VAL A 84 -7.23 6.64 19.80
CA VAL A 84 -8.49 7.28 19.43
C VAL A 84 -9.59 6.98 20.45
N HIS A 85 -10.42 7.98 20.72
CA HIS A 85 -11.60 7.89 21.60
C HIS A 85 -12.91 8.23 20.89
N ASN A 86 -12.86 8.94 19.75
CA ASN A 86 -14.05 9.43 19.05
C ASN A 86 -14.01 9.06 17.55
N PHE A 87 -15.19 8.94 16.93
CA PHE A 87 -15.30 8.67 15.48
C PHE A 87 -14.51 9.66 14.62
N THR A 88 -14.63 10.95 14.88
CA THR A 88 -13.94 12.01 14.11
C THR A 88 -12.42 11.88 14.17
N GLN A 89 -11.87 11.55 15.34
CA GLN A 89 -10.44 11.28 15.49
C GLN A 89 -10.03 10.07 14.64
N PHE A 90 -10.86 9.02 14.62
CA PHE A 90 -10.61 7.83 13.80
C PHE A 90 -10.63 8.16 12.30
N VAL A 91 -11.56 9.00 11.86
CA VAL A 91 -11.63 9.50 10.47
C VAL A 91 -10.34 10.25 10.10
N LEU A 92 -9.91 11.20 10.93
CA LEU A 92 -8.70 12.00 10.67
C LEU A 92 -7.45 11.13 10.56
N VAL A 93 -7.31 10.17 11.47
CA VAL A 93 -6.18 9.25 11.46
C VAL A 93 -6.22 8.36 10.21
N ARG A 94 -7.39 7.89 9.77
CA ARG A 94 -7.54 7.10 8.54
C ARG A 94 -7.21 7.88 7.28
N ILE A 95 -7.55 9.17 7.23
CA ILE A 95 -7.13 10.05 6.13
C ILE A 95 -5.61 10.14 6.10
N GLY A 96 -4.98 10.39 7.26
CA GLY A 96 -3.52 10.47 7.39
C GLY A 96 -2.82 9.17 6.95
N MET A 97 -3.34 8.01 7.36
CA MET A 97 -2.84 6.71 6.91
C MET A 97 -2.93 6.55 5.39
N GLY A 98 -4.09 6.86 4.78
CA GLY A 98 -4.29 6.74 3.33
C GLY A 98 -3.31 7.59 2.53
N ILE A 99 -3.05 8.82 3.00
CA ILE A 99 -2.06 9.71 2.37
C ILE A 99 -0.64 9.15 2.52
N GLY A 100 -0.29 8.65 3.71
CA GLY A 100 1.04 8.08 3.98
C GLY A 100 1.34 6.82 3.18
N GLU A 101 0.34 5.98 2.95
CA GLU A 101 0.48 4.70 2.24
C GLU A 101 0.54 4.83 0.71
N ALA A 102 -0.03 5.90 0.16
CA ALA A 102 -0.11 6.14 -1.29
C ALA A 102 1.23 5.98 -2.06
N PRO A 103 2.40 6.39 -1.55
CA PRO A 103 3.66 6.24 -2.24
C PRO A 103 4.19 4.81 -2.29
N MET A 104 3.68 3.86 -1.49
CA MET A 104 4.31 2.54 -1.32
C MET A 104 4.45 1.79 -2.65
N ASN A 105 3.35 1.66 -3.40
CA ASN A 105 3.34 0.97 -4.69
C ASN A 105 4.22 1.65 -5.76
N PRO A 106 4.05 2.95 -6.07
CA PRO A 106 4.87 3.60 -7.09
C PRO A 106 6.36 3.65 -6.70
N CYS A 107 6.68 3.85 -5.42
CA CYS A 107 8.06 3.80 -4.94
C CYS A 107 8.64 2.39 -5.07
N GLY A 108 7.90 1.35 -4.67
CA GLY A 108 8.34 -0.04 -4.79
C GLY A 108 8.71 -0.38 -6.24
N VAL A 109 7.82 -0.08 -7.19
CA VAL A 109 8.08 -0.28 -8.62
C VAL A 109 9.28 0.54 -9.10
N LYS A 110 9.45 1.79 -8.65
CA LYS A 110 10.61 2.62 -9.00
C LYS A 110 11.93 2.05 -8.47
N VAL A 111 11.98 1.61 -7.21
CA VAL A 111 13.19 0.97 -6.64
C VAL A 111 13.57 -0.26 -7.46
N ILE A 112 12.60 -1.08 -7.88
CA ILE A 112 12.87 -2.25 -8.72
C ILE A 112 13.40 -1.81 -10.09
N ASN A 113 12.82 -0.78 -10.68
CA ASN A 113 13.27 -0.24 -11.96
C ASN A 113 14.68 0.37 -11.89
N ASP A 114 15.03 1.00 -10.77
CA ASP A 114 16.32 1.68 -10.59
C ASP A 114 17.46 0.66 -10.38
N TRP A 115 17.20 -0.43 -9.65
CA TRP A 115 18.21 -1.41 -9.22
C TRP A 115 18.29 -2.68 -10.08
N PHE A 116 17.34 -2.92 -10.99
CA PHE A 116 17.32 -4.12 -11.83
C PHE A 116 17.21 -3.80 -13.32
N ASN A 117 17.94 -4.57 -14.13
CA ASN A 117 17.89 -4.49 -15.58
C ASN A 117 16.50 -4.92 -16.10
N ILE A 118 15.99 -4.25 -17.15
CA ILE A 118 14.71 -4.49 -17.85
C ILE A 118 14.44 -5.99 -18.07
N LYS A 119 15.43 -6.76 -18.50
CA LYS A 119 15.26 -8.21 -18.77
C LYS A 119 15.01 -9.04 -17.51
N GLU A 120 15.48 -8.60 -16.36
CA GLU A 120 15.42 -9.34 -15.10
C GLU A 120 14.38 -8.79 -14.11
N ARG A 121 13.69 -7.68 -14.42
CA ARG A 121 12.69 -7.06 -13.53
C ARG A 121 11.50 -7.95 -13.21
N GLY A 122 11.21 -8.95 -14.03
CA GLY A 122 10.08 -9.88 -13.82
C GLY A 122 10.18 -10.64 -12.49
N ARG A 123 11.38 -11.13 -12.14
CA ARG A 123 11.61 -11.87 -10.89
C ARG A 123 11.38 -11.00 -9.64
N PRO A 124 12.02 -9.84 -9.51
CA PRO A 124 11.81 -8.98 -8.35
C PRO A 124 10.40 -8.37 -8.27
N MET A 125 9.76 -8.07 -9.40
CA MET A 125 8.34 -7.67 -9.41
C MET A 125 7.42 -8.79 -8.92
N GLY A 126 7.69 -10.04 -9.32
CA GLY A 126 6.98 -11.21 -8.82
C GLY A 126 7.18 -11.39 -7.32
N PHE A 127 8.41 -11.23 -6.83
CA PHE A 127 8.71 -11.29 -5.39
C PHE A 127 8.02 -10.18 -4.60
N PHE A 128 7.98 -8.95 -5.12
CA PHE A 128 7.25 -7.83 -4.51
C PHE A 128 5.75 -8.09 -4.43
N ASN A 129 5.14 -8.61 -5.49
CA ASN A 129 3.71 -8.99 -5.47
C ASN A 129 3.44 -10.17 -4.52
N ALA A 130 4.32 -11.17 -4.48
CA ALA A 130 4.20 -12.28 -3.56
C ALA A 130 4.27 -11.82 -2.10
N ALA A 131 5.12 -10.83 -1.78
CA ALA A 131 5.20 -10.22 -0.46
C ALA A 131 3.85 -9.66 0.00
N SER A 132 3.15 -8.99 -0.91
CA SER A 132 1.80 -8.46 -0.66
C SER A 132 0.80 -9.56 -0.32
N THR A 133 0.77 -10.64 -1.11
CA THR A 133 -0.14 -11.77 -0.88
C THR A 133 0.17 -12.51 0.42
N ILE A 134 1.45 -12.76 0.69
CA ILE A 134 1.91 -13.38 1.94
C ILE A 134 1.55 -12.50 3.14
N GLY A 135 1.76 -11.19 3.03
CA GLY A 135 1.37 -10.22 4.04
C GLY A 135 -0.11 -10.35 4.40
N VAL A 136 -1.00 -10.33 3.41
CA VAL A 136 -2.46 -10.49 3.65
C VAL A 136 -2.80 -11.84 4.28
N ALA A 137 -2.14 -12.93 3.87
CA ALA A 137 -2.42 -14.27 4.40
C ALA A 137 -1.96 -14.44 5.86
N VAL A 138 -0.80 -13.87 6.21
CA VAL A 138 -0.18 -14.02 7.53
C VAL A 138 -0.71 -12.97 8.53
N SER A 139 -1.29 -11.87 8.05
CA SER A 139 -1.77 -10.78 8.92
C SER A 139 -2.88 -11.21 9.90
N PRO A 140 -3.98 -11.87 9.50
CA PRO A 140 -5.07 -12.22 10.42
C PRO A 140 -4.64 -13.03 11.66
N PRO A 141 -3.86 -14.13 11.56
CA PRO A 141 -3.45 -14.88 12.75
C PRO A 141 -2.52 -14.08 13.67
N ILE A 142 -1.59 -13.29 13.12
CA ILE A 142 -0.70 -12.43 13.93
C ILE A 142 -1.52 -11.35 14.65
N LEU A 143 -2.40 -10.66 13.92
CA LEU A 143 -3.25 -9.60 14.47
C LEU A 143 -4.20 -10.14 15.54
N ALA A 144 -4.81 -11.30 15.31
CA ALA A 144 -5.66 -11.96 16.29
C ALA A 144 -4.89 -12.32 17.57
N ALA A 145 -3.68 -12.88 17.44
CA ALA A 145 -2.82 -13.19 18.58
C ALA A 145 -2.44 -11.93 19.37
N MET A 146 -2.09 -10.83 18.68
CA MET A 146 -1.82 -9.55 19.33
C MET A 146 -3.07 -9.02 20.04
N MET A 147 -4.23 -9.06 19.41
CA MET A 147 -5.48 -8.59 20.00
C MET A 147 -5.86 -9.33 21.29
N LEU A 148 -5.60 -10.63 21.37
CA LEU A 148 -5.86 -11.42 22.58
C LEU A 148 -4.97 -11.03 23.77
N VAL A 149 -3.73 -10.58 23.51
CA VAL A 149 -2.75 -10.27 24.57
C VAL A 149 -2.82 -8.81 25.02
N MET A 150 -2.96 -7.88 24.07
CA MET A 150 -2.81 -6.43 24.30
C MET A 150 -4.02 -5.60 23.84
N GLY A 151 -5.10 -6.24 23.39
CA GLY A 151 -6.27 -5.58 22.84
C GLY A 151 -6.00 -4.89 21.50
N TRP A 152 -7.03 -4.25 20.95
CA TRP A 152 -6.90 -3.54 19.67
C TRP A 152 -6.00 -2.31 19.80
N ARG A 153 -6.11 -1.54 20.90
CA ARG A 153 -5.28 -0.33 21.13
C ARG A 153 -3.78 -0.66 21.14
N GLY A 154 -3.38 -1.65 21.94
CA GLY A 154 -2.00 -2.09 22.03
C GLY A 154 -1.49 -2.66 20.69
N MET A 155 -2.36 -3.37 19.96
CA MET A 155 -2.05 -3.87 18.62
C MET A 155 -1.71 -2.72 17.65
N PHE A 156 -2.57 -1.69 17.54
CA PHE A 156 -2.31 -0.54 16.66
C PHE A 156 -1.02 0.20 17.01
N ILE A 157 -0.78 0.45 18.30
CA ILE A 157 0.44 1.12 18.77
C ILE A 157 1.68 0.30 18.43
N THR A 158 1.65 -1.01 18.70
CA THR A 158 2.80 -1.89 18.46
C THR A 158 3.15 -1.97 16.98
N ILE A 159 2.15 -2.10 16.10
CA ILE A 159 2.38 -2.15 14.66
C ILE A 159 2.92 -0.81 14.15
N GLY A 160 2.34 0.31 14.60
CA GLY A 160 2.83 1.65 14.25
C GLY A 160 4.27 1.87 14.71
N VAL A 161 4.65 1.43 15.91
CA VAL A 161 6.03 1.52 16.39
C VAL A 161 6.98 0.66 15.55
N LEU A 162 6.60 -0.58 15.21
CA LEU A 162 7.38 -1.43 14.32
C LEU A 162 7.57 -0.80 12.93
N GLY A 163 6.52 -0.18 12.40
CA GLY A 163 6.58 0.55 11.14
C GLY A 163 7.50 1.77 11.18
N ILE A 164 7.54 2.52 12.29
CA ILE A 164 8.47 3.64 12.50
C ILE A 164 9.92 3.13 12.52
N PHE A 165 10.22 2.04 13.24
CA PHE A 165 11.56 1.45 13.24
C PHE A 165 11.98 1.01 11.84
N LEU A 166 11.06 0.41 11.07
CA LEU A 166 11.35 0.04 9.70
C LEU A 166 11.53 1.27 8.79
N ALA A 167 10.80 2.36 9.02
CA ALA A 167 10.98 3.63 8.29
C ALA A 167 12.36 4.24 8.55
N ILE A 168 12.82 4.21 9.80
CA ILE A 168 14.18 4.66 10.18
C ILE A 168 15.23 3.75 9.54
N GLY A 169 15.04 2.43 9.63
CA GLY A 169 15.92 1.45 9.00
C GLY A 169 15.99 1.63 7.48
N TRP A 170 14.85 1.91 6.84
CA TRP A 170 14.79 2.26 5.41
C TRP A 170 15.58 3.53 5.12
N TYR A 171 15.35 4.61 5.88
CA TYR A 171 16.03 5.87 5.66
C TYR A 171 17.55 5.75 5.85
N MET A 172 18.02 4.96 6.81
CA MET A 172 19.44 4.74 7.09
C MET A 172 20.12 3.81 6.08
N LEU A 173 19.49 2.68 5.74
CA LEU A 173 20.09 1.63 4.92
C LEU A 173 19.89 1.85 3.42
N TYR A 174 18.73 2.35 3.00
CA TYR A 174 18.44 2.54 1.59
C TYR A 174 19.12 3.82 1.08
N ARG A 175 19.97 3.69 0.07
CA ARG A 175 20.56 4.82 -0.66
C ARG A 175 19.93 4.91 -2.06
N ASN A 176 19.62 6.12 -2.49
CA ASN A 176 19.18 6.35 -3.87
C ASN A 176 20.33 6.01 -4.82
N ARG A 177 19.99 5.46 -6.00
CA ARG A 177 20.94 5.08 -7.06
C ARG A 177 21.92 6.21 -7.41
N GLU A 178 21.44 7.45 -7.46
CA GLU A 178 22.24 8.64 -7.78
C GLU A 178 23.37 8.93 -6.78
N HIS A 179 23.32 8.33 -5.58
CA HIS A 179 24.31 8.53 -4.51
C HIS A 179 25.15 7.28 -4.23
N VAL A 180 25.03 6.24 -5.06
CA VAL A 180 25.85 5.04 -4.95
C VAL A 180 26.79 5.00 -6.14
N GLU A 181 28.11 5.02 -5.87
CA GLU A 181 29.11 4.78 -6.90
C GLU A 181 29.04 3.30 -7.30
N LEU A 182 28.51 3.06 -8.49
CA LEU A 182 28.39 1.72 -9.07
C LEU A 182 29.67 1.38 -9.81
N THR A 183 30.13 0.13 -9.65
CA THR A 183 31.26 -0.41 -10.40
C THR A 183 30.93 -0.45 -11.90
N ALA A 184 31.93 -0.33 -12.78
CA ALA A 184 31.73 -0.35 -14.24
C ALA A 184 30.94 -1.58 -14.73
N VAL A 185 31.10 -2.74 -14.07
CA VAL A 185 30.35 -3.97 -14.35
C VAL A 185 28.87 -3.86 -14.00
N GLU A 186 28.54 -3.22 -12.87
CA GLU A 186 27.16 -3.01 -12.42
C GLU A 186 26.44 -1.97 -13.30
N GLN A 187 27.15 -0.93 -13.73
CA GLN A 187 26.63 0.03 -14.70
C GLN A 187 26.36 -0.64 -16.05
N ALA A 188 27.26 -1.49 -16.54
CA ALA A 188 27.08 -2.25 -17.76
C ALA A 188 25.87 -3.21 -17.67
N TYR A 189 25.69 -3.90 -16.54
CA TYR A 189 24.54 -4.76 -16.29
C TYR A 189 23.22 -3.97 -16.29
N LEU A 190 23.17 -2.80 -15.65
CA LEU A 190 21.96 -1.96 -15.61
C LEU A 190 21.61 -1.33 -16.96
N ASN A 191 22.63 -0.97 -17.75
CA ASN A 191 22.46 -0.35 -19.06
C ASN A 191 22.25 -1.38 -20.19
N ALA A 192 22.47 -2.68 -19.92
CA ALA A 192 22.34 -3.74 -20.92
C ALA A 192 20.87 -3.91 -21.37
N GLY A 193 20.49 -3.23 -22.44
CA GLY A 193 19.13 -3.24 -22.99
C GLY A 193 18.24 -2.08 -22.52
N SER A 194 18.80 -1.10 -21.80
CA SER A 194 18.10 0.17 -21.57
C SER A 194 18.13 1.01 -22.84
N VAL A 195 16.97 1.28 -23.43
CA VAL A 195 16.83 2.42 -24.35
C VAL A 195 17.07 3.67 -23.49
N ASN A 196 18.16 4.40 -23.76
CA ASN A 196 18.49 5.67 -23.11
C ASN A 196 17.45 6.74 -23.45
N ALA A 197 16.22 6.58 -22.98
CA ALA A 197 15.26 7.66 -22.92
C ALA A 197 15.60 8.46 -21.67
N ARG A 198 16.38 9.53 -21.84
CA ARG A 198 16.55 10.58 -20.84
C ARG A 198 15.14 11.04 -20.47
N ARG A 199 14.64 10.62 -19.31
CA ARG A 199 13.34 11.08 -18.80
C ARG A 199 13.60 12.40 -18.12
N ASP A 200 13.41 13.49 -18.84
CA ASP A 200 13.37 14.81 -18.21
C ASP A 200 12.29 14.80 -17.11
N PRO A 201 12.54 15.44 -15.96
CA PRO A 201 11.58 15.46 -14.87
C PRO A 201 10.28 16.11 -15.35
N LEU A 202 9.21 15.31 -15.43
CA LEU A 202 7.91 15.75 -15.93
C LEU A 202 7.44 17.01 -15.19
N SER A 203 7.17 18.06 -15.95
CA SER A 203 6.59 19.28 -15.40
C SER A 203 5.14 19.03 -14.97
N PHE A 204 4.66 19.77 -13.95
CA PHE A 204 3.26 19.67 -13.50
C PHE A 204 2.27 19.98 -14.63
N ALA A 205 2.66 20.83 -15.59
CA ALA A 205 1.89 21.12 -16.79
C ALA A 205 1.79 19.91 -17.73
N GLU A 206 2.87 19.15 -17.91
CA GLU A 206 2.90 17.93 -18.73
C GLU A 206 2.11 16.80 -18.07
N TRP A 207 2.24 16.65 -16.74
CA TRP A 207 1.44 15.72 -15.95
C TRP A 207 -0.06 16.00 -16.08
N ARG A 208 -0.49 17.27 -16.02
CA ARG A 208 -1.88 17.65 -16.26
C ARG A 208 -2.32 17.40 -17.70
N SER A 209 -1.40 17.54 -18.67
CA SER A 209 -1.69 17.29 -20.09
C SER A 209 -2.02 15.81 -20.37
N LEU A 210 -1.53 14.88 -19.55
CA LEU A 210 -1.85 13.45 -19.67
C LEU A 210 -3.36 13.20 -19.58
N PHE A 211 -4.07 13.92 -18.70
CA PHE A 211 -5.53 13.83 -18.57
C PHE A 211 -6.28 14.35 -19.80
N ARG A 212 -5.61 15.03 -20.73
CA ARG A 212 -6.17 15.44 -22.03
C ARG A 212 -6.11 14.32 -23.07
N ASN A 213 -5.31 13.27 -22.82
CA ASN A 213 -5.09 12.19 -23.76
C ASN A 213 -6.16 11.08 -23.60
N ARG A 214 -6.86 10.73 -24.70
CA ARG A 214 -7.89 9.69 -24.70
C ARG A 214 -7.35 8.31 -24.33
N THR A 215 -6.09 8.02 -24.66
CA THR A 215 -5.45 6.74 -24.33
C THR A 215 -5.30 6.55 -22.82
N MET A 216 -5.05 7.63 -22.06
CA MET A 216 -4.99 7.58 -20.59
C MET A 216 -6.34 7.20 -19.99
N TRP A 217 -7.42 7.83 -20.45
CA TRP A 217 -8.78 7.49 -20.02
C TRP A 217 -9.15 6.05 -20.37
N GLY A 218 -8.76 5.57 -21.57
CA GLY A 218 -8.94 4.17 -21.97
C GLY A 218 -8.22 3.20 -21.04
N MET A 219 -6.98 3.49 -20.66
CA MET A 219 -6.22 2.67 -19.70
C MET A 219 -6.82 2.71 -18.29
N MET A 220 -7.25 3.88 -17.81
CA MET A 220 -7.89 4.02 -16.48
C MET A 220 -9.20 3.25 -16.41
N LEU A 221 -10.07 3.37 -17.42
CA LEU A 221 -11.33 2.63 -17.49
C LEU A 221 -11.09 1.13 -17.63
N GLY A 222 -10.13 0.71 -18.45
CA GLY A 222 -9.76 -0.70 -18.60
C GLY A 222 -9.25 -1.31 -17.29
N PHE A 223 -8.32 -0.63 -16.60
CA PHE A 223 -7.78 -1.10 -15.32
C PHE A 223 -8.82 -1.09 -14.19
N SER A 224 -9.72 -0.10 -14.19
CA SER A 224 -10.87 -0.06 -13.28
C SER A 224 -11.80 -1.26 -13.52
N GLY A 225 -12.05 -1.61 -14.79
CA GLY A 225 -12.84 -2.80 -15.16
C GLY A 225 -12.22 -4.08 -14.62
N ILE A 226 -10.90 -4.27 -14.79
CA ILE A 226 -10.17 -5.43 -14.25
C ILE A 226 -10.30 -5.49 -12.72
N ASN A 227 -10.10 -4.37 -12.01
CA ASN A 227 -10.22 -4.33 -10.55
C ASN A 227 -11.65 -4.63 -10.08
N TYR A 228 -12.64 -4.07 -10.77
CA TYR A 228 -14.05 -4.31 -10.47
C TYR A 228 -14.40 -5.80 -10.65
N THR A 229 -13.99 -6.41 -11.76
CA THR A 229 -14.20 -7.83 -12.02
C THR A 229 -13.50 -8.70 -10.98
N ALA A 230 -12.25 -8.40 -10.63
CA ALA A 230 -11.51 -9.14 -9.60
C ALA A 230 -12.19 -9.08 -8.22
N TRP A 231 -12.64 -7.89 -7.81
CA TRP A 231 -13.38 -7.71 -6.57
C TRP A 231 -14.77 -8.35 -6.59
N LEU A 232 -15.46 -8.31 -7.73
CA LEU A 232 -16.74 -8.98 -7.92
C LEU A 232 -16.60 -10.48 -7.74
N TYR A 233 -15.59 -11.11 -8.37
CA TYR A 233 -15.31 -12.52 -8.15
C TYR A 233 -14.94 -12.80 -6.69
N LEU A 234 -14.08 -12.01 -6.06
CA LEU A 234 -13.71 -12.25 -4.65
C LEU A 234 -14.89 -12.11 -3.68
N ALA A 235 -15.77 -11.13 -3.87
CA ALA A 235 -16.87 -10.88 -2.95
C ALA A 235 -18.08 -11.78 -3.20
N TRP A 236 -18.42 -12.06 -4.47
CA TRP A 236 -19.66 -12.74 -4.83
C TRP A 236 -19.49 -14.22 -5.16
N LEU A 237 -18.29 -14.67 -5.58
CA LEU A 237 -18.07 -16.08 -5.90
C LEU A 237 -18.30 -17.02 -4.69
N PRO A 238 -17.85 -16.69 -3.46
CA PRO A 238 -18.14 -17.54 -2.30
C PRO A 238 -19.64 -17.65 -2.02
N GLY A 239 -20.37 -16.53 -2.05
CA GLY A 239 -21.82 -16.51 -1.86
C GLY A 239 -22.58 -17.27 -2.95
N TYR A 240 -22.20 -17.07 -4.21
CA TYR A 240 -22.80 -17.77 -5.35
C TYR A 240 -22.59 -19.29 -5.27
N LEU A 241 -21.37 -19.74 -4.94
CA LEU A 241 -21.06 -21.16 -4.81
C LEU A 241 -21.78 -21.82 -3.63
N VAL A 242 -22.04 -21.09 -2.54
CA VAL A 242 -22.82 -21.60 -1.39
C VAL A 242 -24.30 -21.71 -1.75
N THR A 243 -24.89 -20.70 -2.38
CA THR A 243 -26.30 -20.71 -2.79
C THR A 243 -26.58 -21.77 -3.86
N CYS A 244 -25.65 -22.03 -4.77
CA CYS A 244 -25.78 -23.11 -5.76
C CYS A 244 -25.47 -24.51 -5.20
N LYS A 245 -24.81 -24.63 -4.04
CA LYS A 245 -24.54 -25.92 -3.37
C LYS A 245 -25.54 -26.29 -2.29
N GLN A 246 -26.38 -25.37 -1.81
CA GLN A 246 -27.53 -25.78 -1.01
C GLN A 246 -28.49 -26.55 -1.94
N PRO A 247 -28.78 -27.83 -1.68
CA PRO A 247 -29.88 -28.47 -2.36
C PRO A 247 -31.11 -27.62 -2.06
N ILE A 248 -31.78 -27.22 -3.12
CA ILE A 248 -33.05 -26.51 -3.08
C ILE A 248 -34.01 -27.34 -2.21
N THR A 249 -34.13 -27.01 -0.92
CA THR A 249 -35.18 -27.54 -0.05
C THR A 249 -36.43 -26.70 -0.28
N TRP A 250 -37.07 -26.90 -1.42
CA TRP A 250 -38.50 -26.63 -1.56
C TRP A 250 -39.24 -27.84 -1.00
N ILE A 251 -39.92 -27.64 0.13
CA ILE A 251 -41.00 -28.49 0.67
C ILE A 251 -40.56 -29.85 1.22
#